data_AF-A0A955N3I7-F1
#
_entry.id   AF-A0A955N3I7-F1
#
_cell.length_a   1.000
_cell.length_b   1.000
_cell.length_c   1.000
_cell.angle_alpha   90.00
_cell.angle_beta   90.00
_cell.angle_gamma   90.00
#
_symmetry.space_group_name_H-M   'P 1'
#
loop_
_entity.id
_entity.type
_entity.pdbx_description
1 polymer ?
#
loop_
_entity_poly.entity_id
_entity_poly.type
_entity_poly.pdbx_seq_one_letter_code
_entity_poly.pdbx_strand_id
1 'polypeptide(L)'
;HVEYPDGTVVHHHYLCTDSRDPREEVATSLLESLGEVGTICVYSEYERFLLFALGDVLPQLKPALSKVVRRLWDLLSVIQQHYYHPDFHGSYSIKTVLPALVPTLAYDDLAIQNGAVAAVMYQKMVFHETDLMERAHIAQALHEYCGRDTWAMVELRRVLLDRVSGGLP
;
A
#
# COMPACT_ATOMS: atom_id res chain seq x y z
N HIS A 1 -0.96 2.94 -6.45
CA HIS A 1 -1.83 3.85 -7.21
C HIS A 1 -1.13 5.20 -7.32
N VAL A 2 -1.01 5.74 -8.54
CA VAL A 2 -0.40 7.07 -8.81
C VAL A 2 -1.51 7.97 -9.32
N GLU A 3 -1.81 9.04 -8.59
CA GLU A 3 -2.78 10.07 -8.99
C GLU A 3 -2.05 11.20 -9.74
N TYR A 4 -2.51 11.50 -10.96
CA TYR A 4 -1.95 12.53 -11.83
C TYR A 4 -2.73 13.85 -11.72
N PRO A 5 -2.17 14.99 -12.17
CA PRO A 5 -2.80 16.30 -12.05
C PRO A 5 -4.17 16.44 -12.73
N ASP A 6 -4.46 15.62 -13.74
CA ASP A 6 -5.74 15.56 -14.44
C ASP A 6 -6.80 14.72 -13.70
N GLY A 7 -6.45 14.17 -12.53
CA GLY A 7 -7.31 13.32 -11.71
C GLY A 7 -7.30 11.84 -12.11
N THR A 8 -6.56 11.46 -13.17
CA THR A 8 -6.42 10.05 -13.53
C THR A 8 -5.61 9.31 -12.47
N VAL A 9 -5.96 8.04 -12.23
CA VAL A 9 -5.22 7.18 -11.31
C VAL A 9 -4.80 5.91 -12.02
N VAL A 10 -3.50 5.62 -11.99
CA VAL A 10 -2.94 4.40 -12.57
C VAL A 10 -2.47 3.47 -11.45
N HIS A 11 -2.84 2.20 -11.56
CA HIS A 11 -2.37 1.16 -10.66
C HIS A 11 -1.14 0.45 -11.26
N HIS A 12 -0.03 0.48 -10.52
CA HIS A 12 1.17 -0.30 -10.81
C HIS A 12 1.33 -1.36 -9.73
N HIS A 13 1.73 -2.56 -10.11
CA HIS A 13 1.98 -3.66 -9.20
C HIS A 13 3.18 -4.48 -9.65
N TYR A 14 3.79 -5.17 -8.69
CA TYR A 14 4.78 -6.21 -8.92
C TYR A 14 4.52 -7.32 -7.92
N LEU A 15 4.58 -8.58 -8.39
CA LEU A 15 4.48 -9.76 -7.55
C LEU A 15 5.43 -10.82 -8.11
N CYS A 16 6.38 -11.26 -7.30
CA CYS A 16 7.18 -12.42 -7.66
C CYS A 16 6.35 -13.68 -7.45
N THR A 17 6.20 -14.50 -8.48
CA THR A 17 5.37 -15.71 -8.42
C THR A 17 6.18 -17.00 -8.30
N ASP A 18 7.49 -16.90 -8.15
CA ASP A 18 8.42 -18.02 -8.03
C ASP A 18 9.33 -17.87 -6.80
N SER A 19 10.16 -18.87 -6.55
CA SER A 19 11.00 -18.97 -5.36
C SER A 19 12.34 -18.24 -5.47
N ARG A 20 12.53 -17.40 -6.49
CA ARG A 20 13.75 -16.59 -6.64
C ARG A 20 13.77 -15.49 -5.58
N ASP A 21 14.95 -14.95 -5.30
CA ASP A 21 15.07 -13.75 -4.47
C ASP A 21 14.59 -12.53 -5.27
N PRO A 22 13.46 -11.89 -4.89
CA PRO A 22 12.85 -10.85 -5.70
C PRO A 22 13.32 -9.45 -5.34
N ARG A 23 14.27 -9.29 -4.40
CA ARG A 23 14.58 -7.99 -3.79
C ARG A 23 15.01 -6.95 -4.82
N GLU A 24 15.83 -7.33 -5.79
CA GLU A 24 16.31 -6.42 -6.83
C GLU A 24 15.20 -6.02 -7.81
N GLU A 25 14.36 -6.97 -8.24
CA GLU A 25 13.23 -6.68 -9.13
C GLU A 25 12.15 -5.86 -8.42
N VAL A 26 11.86 -6.13 -7.14
CA VAL A 26 10.96 -5.30 -6.31
C VAL A 26 11.48 -3.87 -6.23
N ALA A 27 12.77 -3.69 -5.90
CA ALA A 27 13.37 -2.37 -5.76
C ALA A 27 13.31 -1.59 -7.08
N THR A 28 13.67 -2.24 -8.19
CA THR A 28 13.71 -1.62 -9.51
C THR A 28 12.31 -1.25 -10.00
N SER A 29 11.35 -2.18 -9.92
CA SER A 29 9.96 -1.95 -10.32
C SER A 29 9.30 -0.83 -9.49
N LEU A 30 9.63 -0.76 -8.20
CA LEU A 30 9.15 0.29 -7.31
C LEU A 30 9.73 1.66 -7.72
N LEU A 31 11.04 1.75 -7.95
CA LEU A 31 11.68 2.99 -8.38
C LEU A 31 11.13 3.49 -9.73
N GLU A 32 10.94 2.59 -10.69
CA GLU A 32 10.32 2.91 -11.98
C GLU A 32 8.90 3.45 -11.82
N SER A 33 8.08 2.80 -10.99
CA SER A 33 6.70 3.20 -10.76
C SER A 33 6.57 4.55 -10.03
N LEU A 34 7.48 4.85 -9.11
CA LEU A 34 7.46 6.08 -8.32
C LEU A 34 8.07 7.28 -9.03
N GLY A 35 8.91 7.05 -10.05
CA GLY A 35 9.68 8.08 -10.74
C GLY A 35 10.52 8.96 -9.80
N GLU A 36 10.84 10.18 -10.22
CA GLU A 36 11.71 11.09 -9.46
C GLU A 36 10.95 12.24 -8.74
N VAL A 37 9.66 12.44 -9.01
CA VAL A 37 8.90 13.63 -8.56
C VAL A 37 7.56 13.30 -7.92
N GLY A 38 7.03 14.24 -7.13
CA GLY A 38 5.74 14.10 -6.44
C GLY A 38 5.87 13.50 -5.04
N THR A 39 4.81 13.63 -4.24
CA THR A 39 4.73 13.12 -2.87
C THR A 39 4.27 11.68 -2.86
N ILE A 40 4.86 10.85 -1.99
CA ILE A 40 4.52 9.44 -1.86
C ILE A 40 3.75 9.27 -0.56
N CYS A 41 2.44 9.02 -0.68
CA CYS A 41 1.59 8.78 0.48
C CYS A 41 1.82 7.35 1.00
N VAL A 42 2.10 7.24 2.30
CA VAL A 42 2.21 5.98 3.04
C VAL A 42 1.28 6.00 4.25
N TYR A 43 1.11 4.84 4.89
CA TYR A 43 0.27 4.69 6.07
C TYR A 43 1.08 4.01 7.18
N SER A 44 1.78 4.83 7.98
CA SER A 44 2.83 4.50 8.95
C SER A 44 4.27 4.59 8.43
N GLU A 45 5.22 4.50 9.35
CA GLU A 45 6.66 4.53 9.09
C GLU A 45 7.22 3.19 8.57
N TYR A 46 6.38 2.15 8.44
CA TYR A 46 6.81 0.81 8.07
C TYR A 46 7.59 0.77 6.73
N GLU A 47 7.08 1.44 5.71
CA GLU A 47 7.67 1.52 4.38
C GLU A 47 9.04 2.20 4.41
N ARG A 48 9.23 3.20 5.29
CA ARG A 48 10.52 3.85 5.49
C ARG A 48 11.57 2.85 5.94
N PHE A 49 11.25 2.03 6.95
CA PHE A 49 12.15 1.01 7.46
C PHE A 49 12.47 -0.06 6.40
N LEU A 50 11.45 -0.50 5.65
CA LEU A 50 11.66 -1.46 4.55
C LEU A 50 12.58 -0.91 3.46
N LEU A 51 12.39 0.34 3.05
CA LEU A 51 13.22 0.97 2.02
C LEU A 51 14.69 1.14 2.47
N PHE A 52 14.93 1.44 3.75
CA PHE A 52 16.29 1.46 4.29
C PHE A 52 16.91 0.06 4.32
N ALA A 53 16.18 -0.94 4.81
CA ALA A 53 16.66 -2.32 4.83
C ALA A 53 16.95 -2.84 3.41
N LEU A 54 16.11 -2.49 2.44
CA LEU A 54 16.32 -2.83 1.03
C LEU A 54 17.57 -2.15 0.46
N GLY A 55 17.84 -0.89 0.84
CA GLY A 55 19.07 -0.19 0.47
C GLY A 55 20.34 -0.76 1.11
N ASP A 56 20.24 -1.33 2.31
CA ASP A 56 21.37 -2.02 2.95
C ASP A 56 21.71 -3.35 2.26
N VAL A 57 20.69 -4.06 1.77
CA VAL A 57 20.85 -5.29 0.99
C VAL A 57 21.30 -5.01 -0.46
N LEU A 58 20.86 -3.89 -1.04
CA LEU A 58 21.15 -3.49 -2.42
C LEU A 58 21.89 -2.12 -2.43
N PRO A 59 23.18 -2.08 -2.05
CA PRO A 59 23.94 -0.83 -1.92
C PRO A 59 23.95 0.01 -3.20
N GLN A 60 23.88 -0.61 -4.37
CA GLN A 60 23.82 0.06 -5.67
C GLN A 60 22.52 0.87 -5.87
N LEU A 61 21.41 0.44 -5.25
CA LEU A 61 20.12 1.13 -5.33
C LEU A 61 19.87 2.07 -4.14
N LYS A 62 20.69 1.98 -3.08
CA LYS A 62 20.56 2.79 -1.85
C LYS A 62 20.43 4.31 -2.10
N PRO A 63 21.19 4.94 -3.01
CA PRO A 63 21.02 6.37 -3.29
C PRO A 63 19.64 6.71 -3.85
N ALA A 64 19.09 5.86 -4.72
CA ALA A 64 17.77 6.04 -5.32
C ALA A 64 16.66 5.81 -4.28
N LEU A 65 16.75 4.72 -3.50
CA LEU A 65 15.81 4.43 -2.42
C LEU A 65 15.80 5.54 -1.35
N SER A 66 16.96 6.14 -1.06
CA SER A 66 17.05 7.28 -0.13
C SER A 66 16.32 8.53 -0.64
N LYS A 67 16.24 8.74 -1.96
CA LYS A 67 15.41 9.82 -2.53
C LYS A 67 13.92 9.55 -2.34
N VAL A 68 13.50 8.29 -2.54
CA VAL A 68 12.11 7.85 -2.28
C VAL A 68 11.74 8.12 -0.82
N VAL A 69 12.60 7.72 0.11
CA VAL A 69 12.39 7.92 1.55
C VAL A 69 12.15 9.40 1.92
N ARG A 70 12.81 10.34 1.24
CA ARG A 70 12.62 11.78 1.46
C ARG A 70 11.30 12.33 0.92
N ARG A 71 10.61 11.61 0.04
CA ARG A 71 9.32 11.98 -0.56
C ARG A 71 8.13 11.36 0.18
N LEU A 72 8.38 10.50 1.16
CA LEU A 72 7.31 9.87 1.94
C LEU A 72 6.59 10.89 2.80
N TRP A 73 5.26 10.84 2.74
CA TRP A 73 4.35 11.61 3.58
C TRP A 73 3.35 10.65 4.22
N ASP A 74 3.33 10.63 5.54
CA ASP A 74 2.54 9.68 6.33
C ASP A 74 1.12 10.19 6.60
N LEU A 75 0.15 9.51 5.99
CA LEU A 75 -1.28 9.80 6.17
C LEU A 75 -1.79 9.40 7.56
N LEU A 76 -1.20 8.37 8.18
CA LEU A 76 -1.61 7.92 9.51
C LEU A 76 -1.40 9.04 10.54
N SER A 77 -0.23 9.67 10.52
CA SER A 77 0.09 10.80 11.39
C SER A 77 -0.91 11.95 11.28
N VAL A 78 -1.36 12.28 10.06
CA VAL A 78 -2.34 13.35 9.82
C VAL A 78 -3.69 13.00 10.45
N ILE A 79 -4.16 11.77 10.24
CA ILE A 79 -5.43 11.30 10.81
C ILE A 79 -5.35 11.32 12.33
N GLN A 80 -4.31 10.74 12.92
CA GLN A 80 -4.14 10.68 14.38
C GLN A 80 -4.14 12.06 15.06
N GLN A 81 -3.59 13.09 14.39
CA GLN A 81 -3.45 14.42 14.98
C GLN A 81 -4.66 15.32 14.74
N HIS A 82 -5.44 15.07 13.68
CA HIS A 82 -6.42 16.04 13.19
C HIS A 82 -7.81 15.49 12.96
N TYR A 83 -8.01 14.16 13.06
CA TYR A 83 -9.30 13.56 12.72
C TYR A 83 -9.64 12.34 13.58
N TYR A 84 -10.86 12.31 14.11
CA TYR A 84 -11.38 11.15 14.82
C TYR A 84 -12.82 10.88 14.40
N HIS A 85 -13.16 9.60 14.21
CA HIS A 85 -14.52 9.13 14.00
C HIS A 85 -14.93 8.19 15.14
N PRO A 86 -16.19 8.21 15.62
CA PRO A 86 -16.64 7.28 16.67
C PRO A 86 -16.36 5.81 16.35
N ASP A 87 -16.55 5.41 15.10
CA ASP A 87 -16.34 4.04 14.62
C ASP A 87 -14.85 3.64 14.53
N PHE A 88 -13.92 4.55 14.83
CA PHE A 88 -12.51 4.17 14.99
C PHE A 88 -12.31 3.30 16.24
N HIS A 89 -13.16 3.44 17.26
CA HIS A 89 -13.06 2.69 18.52
C HIS A 89 -11.62 2.68 19.12
N GLY A 90 -10.93 3.81 19.02
CA GLY A 90 -9.54 3.96 19.47
C GLY A 90 -8.45 3.37 18.56
N SER A 91 -8.81 2.73 17.45
CA SER A 91 -7.88 2.18 16.46
C SER A 91 -7.76 3.07 15.23
N TYR A 92 -6.53 3.36 14.83
CA TYR A 92 -6.21 4.10 13.61
C TYR A 92 -5.66 3.21 12.50
N SER A 93 -5.85 1.88 12.59
CA SER A 93 -5.45 1.00 11.49
C SER A 93 -6.23 1.38 10.22
N ILE A 94 -5.61 1.27 9.04
CA ILE A 94 -6.30 1.61 7.78
C ILE A 94 -7.58 0.77 7.59
N LYS A 95 -7.62 -0.46 8.13
CA LYS A 95 -8.78 -1.35 8.10
C LYS A 95 -9.91 -0.96 9.04
N THR A 96 -9.62 -0.10 10.01
CA THR A 96 -10.63 0.52 10.87
C THR A 96 -11.07 1.85 10.27
N VAL A 97 -10.11 2.65 9.80
CA VAL A 97 -10.37 4.00 9.31
C VAL A 97 -11.07 4.01 7.95
N LEU A 98 -10.68 3.12 7.03
CA LEU A 98 -11.25 3.06 5.70
C LEU A 98 -12.76 2.73 5.73
N PRO A 99 -13.25 1.66 6.40
CA PRO A 99 -14.68 1.36 6.41
C PRO A 99 -15.51 2.44 7.11
N ALA A 100 -14.95 3.13 8.11
CA ALA A 100 -15.64 4.20 8.81
C ALA A 100 -15.88 5.43 7.92
N LEU A 101 -14.97 5.71 6.98
CA LEU A 101 -15.04 6.88 6.11
C LEU A 101 -15.53 6.59 4.69
N VAL A 102 -15.27 5.38 4.20
CA VAL A 102 -15.67 4.89 2.88
C VAL A 102 -16.17 3.45 3.04
N PRO A 103 -17.39 3.23 3.56
CA PRO A 103 -17.90 1.90 3.89
C PRO A 103 -17.91 0.91 2.72
N THR A 104 -18.07 1.41 1.49
CA THR A 104 -18.07 0.61 0.26
C THR A 104 -16.71 0.00 -0.09
N LEU A 105 -15.63 0.43 0.57
CA LEU A 105 -14.28 -0.11 0.37
C LEU A 105 -13.80 -0.95 1.56
N ALA A 106 -14.70 -1.39 2.44
CA ALA A 106 -14.40 -2.39 3.45
C ALA A 106 -13.80 -3.66 2.83
N TYR A 107 -12.96 -4.37 3.59
CA TYR A 107 -12.18 -5.51 3.07
C TYR A 107 -12.96 -6.83 3.05
N ASP A 108 -14.21 -6.84 3.51
CA ASP A 108 -15.01 -8.06 3.70
C ASP A 108 -15.32 -8.79 2.37
N ASP A 109 -15.21 -8.08 1.24
CA ASP A 109 -15.39 -8.61 -0.11
C ASP A 109 -14.13 -9.33 -0.65
N LEU A 110 -12.98 -9.18 0.01
CA LEU A 110 -11.71 -9.76 -0.45
C LEU A 110 -11.45 -11.14 0.16
N ALA A 111 -10.86 -12.03 -0.63
CA ALA A 111 -10.40 -13.33 -0.15
C ALA A 111 -9.25 -13.21 0.88
N ILE A 112 -8.39 -12.20 0.72
CA ILE A 112 -7.33 -11.84 1.67
C ILE A 112 -7.72 -10.52 2.32
N GLN A 113 -7.86 -10.53 3.64
CA GLN A 113 -8.37 -9.39 4.40
C GLN A 113 -7.33 -8.77 5.33
N ASN A 114 -6.18 -9.41 5.51
CA ASN A 114 -5.09 -8.84 6.29
C ASN A 114 -3.69 -9.27 5.87
N GLY A 115 -2.69 -8.49 6.31
CA GLY A 115 -1.30 -8.66 5.92
C GLY A 115 -0.66 -9.95 6.44
N ALA A 116 -1.09 -10.47 7.59
CA ALA A 116 -0.60 -11.75 8.09
C ALA A 116 -1.05 -12.91 7.19
N VAL A 117 -2.33 -12.90 6.78
CA VAL A 117 -2.87 -13.85 5.80
C VAL A 117 -2.19 -13.67 4.45
N ALA A 118 -1.98 -12.43 3.99
CA ALA A 118 -1.28 -12.15 2.74
C ALA A 118 0.14 -12.76 2.73
N ALA A 119 0.90 -12.60 3.82
CA ALA A 119 2.25 -13.17 3.94
C ALA A 119 2.23 -14.71 3.88
N VAL A 120 1.29 -15.35 4.59
CA VAL A 120 1.13 -16.83 4.56
C VAL A 120 0.73 -17.31 3.17
N MET A 121 -0.19 -16.62 2.51
CA MET A 121 -0.67 -16.97 1.17
C MET A 121 0.44 -16.79 0.12
N TYR A 122 1.24 -15.73 0.22
CA TYR A 122 2.43 -15.55 -0.61
C TYR A 122 3.42 -16.70 -0.42
N GLN A 123 3.73 -17.07 0.82
CA GLN A 123 4.62 -18.20 1.10
C GLN A 123 4.05 -19.52 0.54
N LYS A 124 2.75 -19.77 0.71
CA LYS A 124 2.06 -20.93 0.11
C LYS A 124 2.25 -20.95 -1.41
N MET A 125 1.91 -19.85 -2.09
CA MET A 125 1.98 -19.71 -3.54
C MET A 125 3.38 -19.99 -4.11
N VAL A 126 4.41 -19.51 -3.41
CA VAL A 126 5.79 -19.55 -3.89
C VAL A 126 6.48 -20.88 -3.59
N PHE A 127 6.26 -21.46 -2.41
CA PHE A 127 7.07 -22.58 -1.91
C PHE A 127 6.33 -23.91 -1.78
N HIS A 128 5.00 -23.91 -1.76
CA HIS A 128 4.23 -25.10 -1.39
C HIS A 128 3.18 -25.50 -2.41
N GLU A 129 2.55 -24.52 -3.07
CA GLU A 129 1.48 -24.80 -4.02
C GLU A 129 2.07 -25.27 -5.36
N THR A 130 1.53 -26.39 -5.87
CA THR A 130 1.98 -27.00 -7.13
C THR A 130 0.91 -26.92 -8.21
N ASP A 131 -0.36 -26.76 -7.83
CA ASP A 131 -1.42 -26.50 -8.79
C ASP A 131 -1.31 -25.08 -9.35
N LEU A 132 -1.15 -24.98 -10.67
CA LEU A 132 -1.03 -23.71 -11.37
C LEU A 132 -2.30 -22.86 -11.27
N MET A 133 -3.47 -23.50 -11.22
CA MET A 133 -4.74 -22.78 -11.11
C MET A 133 -4.88 -22.14 -9.73
N GLU A 134 -4.58 -22.90 -8.67
CA GLU A 134 -4.58 -22.38 -7.31
C GLU A 134 -3.51 -21.29 -7.12
N ARG A 135 -2.30 -21.44 -7.66
CA ARG A 135 -1.28 -20.37 -7.65
C ARG A 135 -1.79 -19.09 -8.28
N ALA A 136 -2.46 -19.18 -9.43
CA ALA A 136 -3.05 -18.03 -10.11
C ALA A 136 -4.14 -17.36 -9.27
N HIS A 137 -5.00 -18.14 -8.59
CA HIS A 137 -6.00 -17.59 -7.67
C HIS A 137 -5.37 -16.86 -6.49
N ILE A 138 -4.32 -17.42 -5.88
CA ILE A 138 -3.61 -16.77 -4.78
C ILE A 138 -2.96 -15.47 -5.25
N ALA A 139 -2.29 -15.49 -6.41
CA ALA A 139 -1.69 -14.29 -7.01
C ALA A 139 -2.73 -13.19 -7.23
N GLN A 140 -3.89 -13.54 -7.80
CA GLN A 140 -4.99 -12.61 -8.02
C GLN A 140 -5.50 -12.02 -6.71
N ALA A 141 -5.73 -12.85 -5.68
CA ALA A 141 -6.17 -12.38 -4.37
C ALA A 141 -5.15 -11.44 -3.70
N LEU A 142 -3.84 -11.71 -3.87
CA LEU A 142 -2.77 -10.83 -3.39
C LEU A 142 -2.79 -9.48 -4.14
N HIS A 143 -2.97 -9.49 -5.46
CA HIS A 143 -3.09 -8.27 -6.25
C HIS A 143 -4.27 -7.41 -5.82
N GLU A 144 -5.43 -8.02 -5.60
CA GLU A 144 -6.64 -7.32 -5.14
C GLU A 144 -6.44 -6.70 -3.75
N TYR A 145 -5.89 -7.46 -2.80
CA TYR A 145 -5.60 -6.97 -1.45
C TYR A 145 -4.58 -5.81 -1.46
N CYS A 146 -3.43 -5.99 -2.12
CA CYS A 146 -2.40 -4.95 -2.23
C CYS A 146 -2.91 -3.72 -3.01
N GLY A 147 -3.76 -3.94 -4.02
CA GLY A 147 -4.47 -2.90 -4.73
C GLY A 147 -5.35 -2.08 -3.77
N ARG A 148 -6.21 -2.76 -2.99
CA ARG A 148 -7.08 -2.11 -2.01
C ARG A 148 -6.31 -1.29 -0.98
N ASP A 149 -5.19 -1.81 -0.44
CA ASP A 149 -4.37 -1.08 0.55
C ASP A 149 -3.86 0.27 0.02
N THR A 150 -3.44 0.34 -1.24
CA THR A 150 -2.98 1.61 -1.83
C THR A 150 -4.12 2.49 -2.32
N TRP A 151 -5.24 1.90 -2.75
CA TRP A 151 -6.44 2.64 -3.14
C TRP A 151 -7.10 3.32 -1.93
N ALA A 152 -7.10 2.63 -0.78
CA ALA A 152 -7.59 3.15 0.49
C ALA A 152 -6.96 4.50 0.85
N MET A 153 -5.64 4.64 0.67
CA MET A 153 -4.95 5.91 0.95
C MET A 153 -5.38 7.05 0.01
N VAL A 154 -5.65 6.76 -1.26
CA VAL A 154 -6.15 7.74 -2.23
C VAL A 154 -7.51 8.26 -1.79
N GLU A 155 -8.43 7.34 -1.49
CA GLU A 155 -9.81 7.68 -1.14
C GLU A 155 -9.90 8.35 0.24
N LEU A 156 -9.13 7.89 1.22
CA LEU A 156 -9.03 8.56 2.52
C LEU A 156 -8.53 9.99 2.37
N ARG A 157 -7.48 10.22 1.57
CA ARG A 157 -6.99 11.57 1.30
C ARG A 157 -8.06 12.44 0.64
N ARG A 158 -8.82 11.92 -0.32
CA ARG A 158 -9.91 12.64 -0.99
C ARG A 158 -11.01 13.04 0.00
N VAL A 159 -11.45 12.11 0.85
CA VAL A 159 -12.45 12.39 1.91
C VAL A 159 -11.96 13.48 2.87
N LEU A 160 -10.70 13.43 3.29
CA LEU A 160 -10.15 14.43 4.19
C LEU A 160 -10.04 15.81 3.52
N LEU A 161 -9.64 15.87 2.25
CA LEU A 161 -9.59 17.12 1.48
C LEU A 161 -10.99 17.73 1.28
N ASP A 162 -11.99 16.90 0.98
CA ASP A 162 -13.37 17.35 0.82
C ASP A 162 -13.90 17.98 2.11
N ARG A 163 -13.62 17.37 3.27
CA ARG A 163 -14.00 17.92 4.59
C ARG A 163 -13.31 19.23 4.96
N VAL A 164 -12.12 19.49 4.43
CA VAL A 164 -11.44 20.78 4.63
C VAL A 164 -11.99 21.84 3.68
N SER A 165 -12.40 21.44 2.47
CA SER A 165 -12.85 22.36 1.41
C SER A 165 -14.34 22.71 1.52
N GLY A 166 -15.17 21.73 1.89
CA GLY A 166 -16.54 21.91 2.32
C GLY A 166 -16.53 22.27 3.79
N GLY A 167 -16.61 23.57 4.09
CA GLY A 167 -16.55 24.08 5.46
C GLY A 167 -17.41 23.26 6.43
N LEU A 168 -16.87 23.07 7.65
CA LEU A 168 -17.61 22.50 8.78
C LEU A 168 -19.05 23.06 8.80
N PRO A 169 -20.08 22.20 9.01
CA PRO A 169 -21.42 22.70 9.30
C PRO A 169 -21.43 23.61 10.53
#